data_AF-A0A4R4UYL8-F1
#
_entry.id   AF-A0A4R4UYL8-F1
#
_cell.length_a   1.000
_cell.length_b   1.000
_cell.length_c   1.000
_cell.angle_alpha   90.00
_cell.angle_beta   90.00
_cell.angle_gamma   90.00
#
_symmetry.space_group_name_H-M   'P 1'
#
loop_
_entity.id
_entity.type
_entity.pdbx_description
1 polymer ?
#
loop_
_entity_poly.entity_id
_entity_poly.type
_entity_poly.pdbx_seq_one_letter_code
_entity_poly.pdbx_strand_id
1 'polypeptide(L)' 'MESIRVNRAETSMDDRMITTYQERPFTGEVVDFAEDGSTVELTSFANGIEHGPQSEWFPGGQKRLEASAITEKR' A
#
# COMPACT_ATOMS: atom_id res chain seq x y z
N MET A 1 -8.66 -15.32 -5.94
CA MET A 1 -7.78 -15.04 -4.79
C MET A 1 -8.29 -13.75 -4.19
N GLU A 2 -8.77 -13.79 -2.96
CA GLU A 2 -9.26 -12.60 -2.27
C GLU A 2 -8.06 -11.75 -1.88
N SER A 3 -7.93 -10.57 -2.49
CA SER A 3 -6.93 -9.59 -2.06
C SER A 3 -7.36 -9.07 -0.70
N ILE A 4 -6.62 -9.43 0.35
CA ILE A 4 -6.86 -8.92 1.71
C ILE A 4 -6.40 -7.47 1.73
N ARG A 5 -7.28 -6.56 2.17
CA ARG A 5 -6.94 -5.15 2.37
C ARG A 5 -6.86 -4.86 3.86
N VAL A 6 -5.73 -4.32 4.32
CA VAL A 6 -5.48 -3.97 5.73
C VAL A 6 -4.99 -2.53 5.83
N ASN A 7 -5.16 -1.91 6.99
CA ASN A 7 -4.57 -0.60 7.26
C ASN A 7 -3.06 -0.74 7.49
N ARG A 8 -2.27 0.25 7.05
CA ARG A 8 -0.83 0.29 7.34
C ARG A 8 -0.53 0.19 8.83
N ALA A 9 -1.38 0.77 9.67
CA ALA A 9 -1.29 0.68 11.13
C ALA A 9 -1.49 -0.75 11.69
N GLU A 10 -2.12 -1.66 10.94
CA GLU A 10 -2.31 -3.07 11.33
C GLU A 10 -1.13 -3.96 10.93
N THR A 11 -0.26 -3.48 10.03
CA THR A 11 0.93 -4.19 9.59
C THR A 11 2.17 -3.71 10.34
N SER A 12 3.15 -4.59 10.49
CA SER A 12 4.43 -4.26 11.11
C SER A 12 5.58 -4.52 10.15
N MET A 13 6.47 -3.55 10.00
CA MET A 13 7.67 -3.65 9.19
C MET A 13 8.85 -4.05 10.08
N ASP A 14 9.46 -5.19 9.77
CA ASP A 14 10.66 -5.68 10.46
C ASP A 14 11.93 -5.01 9.91
N ASP A 15 13.07 -5.16 10.60
CA ASP A 15 14.40 -4.60 10.20
C ASP A 15 14.82 -5.01 8.78
N ARG A 16 14.27 -6.11 8.27
CA ARG A 16 14.48 -6.63 6.92
C ARG A 16 13.63 -5.95 5.84
N MET A 17 12.91 -4.88 6.16
CA MET A 17 11.94 -4.22 5.27
C MET A 17 10.81 -5.17 4.80
N ILE A 18 10.47 -6.17 5.61
CA ILE A 18 9.40 -7.11 5.34
C ILE A 18 8.16 -6.70 6.14
N THR A 19 7.08 -6.41 5.43
CA THR A 19 5.77 -6.15 6.01
C THR A 19 5.12 -7.45 6.44
N THR A 20 4.77 -7.53 7.72
CA THR A 20 4.11 -8.68 8.33
C THR A 20 2.74 -8.31 8.86
N TYR A 21 1.81 -9.26 8.78
CA TYR A 21 0.48 -9.17 9.36
C TYR A 21 0.22 -10.47 10.13
N GLN A 22 -0.14 -10.35 11.41
CA GLN A 22 -0.27 -11.50 12.32
C GLN A 22 0.97 -12.42 12.29
N GLU A 23 2.16 -11.83 12.46
CA GLU A 23 3.45 -12.55 12.52
C GLU A 23 3.82 -13.33 11.25
N ARG A 24 3.14 -13.07 10.11
CA ARG A 24 3.41 -13.72 8.82
C ARG A 24 3.66 -12.68 7.73
N PRO A 25 4.50 -12.99 6.70
CA PRO A 25 4.70 -12.10 5.56
C PRO A 25 3.37 -11.75 4.89
N PHE A 26 3.08 -10.45 4.77
CA PHE A 26 1.78 -10.00 4.29
C PHE A 26 1.68 -10.09 2.77
N THR A 27 0.56 -10.59 2.27
CA THR A 27 0.24 -10.59 0.83
C THR A 27 -1.15 -10.03 0.65
N GLY A 28 -1.25 -8.91 -0.07
CA GLY A 28 -2.50 -8.16 -0.21
C GLY A 28 -2.24 -6.68 -0.43
N GLU A 29 -3.22 -5.85 -0.09
CA GLU A 29 -3.16 -4.41 -0.24
C GLU A 29 -3.11 -3.74 1.14
N VAL A 30 -2.16 -2.84 1.34
CA VAL A 30 -2.08 -1.98 2.52
C VAL A 30 -2.61 -0.60 2.15
N VAL A 31 -3.55 -0.09 2.93
CA VAL A 31 -4.09 1.26 2.78
C VAL A 31 -3.62 2.13 3.95
N ASP A 32 -3.11 3.32 3.64
CA ASP A 32 -2.77 4.34 4.62
C ASP A 32 -3.84 5.43 4.61
N PHE A 33 -4.19 5.93 5.81
CA PHE A 33 -5.19 6.97 5.98
C PHE A 33 -4.57 8.18 6.65
N ALA A 34 -4.96 9.38 6.21
CA ALA A 34 -4.64 10.63 6.87
C ALA A 34 -5.36 10.75 8.22
N GLU A 35 -4.94 11.72 9.03
CA GLU A 35 -5.59 12.10 10.28
C GLU A 35 -7.09 12.44 10.12
N ASP A 36 -7.51 12.87 8.93
CA ASP A 36 -8.92 13.16 8.62
C ASP A 36 -9.74 11.92 8.22
N GLY A 37 -9.10 10.75 8.08
CA GLY A 37 -9.73 9.51 7.64
C GLY A 37 -9.79 9.35 6.12
N SER A 38 -9.31 10.32 5.33
CA SER A 38 -9.11 10.15 3.89
C SER A 38 -8.01 9.14 3.60
N THR A 39 -8.21 8.31 2.59
CA THR A 39 -7.14 7.44 2.07
C THR A 39 -6.04 8.30 1.47
N VAL A 40 -4.80 8.07 1.87
CA VAL A 40 -3.61 8.78 1.36
C VAL A 40 -2.68 7.88 0.57
N GLU A 41 -2.63 6.59 0.87
CA GLU A 41 -1.76 5.65 0.16
C GLU A 41 -2.42 4.29 0.00
N LEU A 42 -2.13 3.60 -1.10
CA LEU A 42 -2.48 2.21 -1.34
C LEU A 42 -1.27 1.53 -1.98
N THR A 43 -0.77 0.53 -1.27
CA THR A 43 0.45 -0.20 -1.63
C THR A 43 0.15 -1.69 -1.62
N SER A 44 0.41 -2.36 -2.75
CA SER A 44 0.28 -3.81 -2.85
C SER A 44 1.55 -4.50 -2.34
N PHE A 45 1.40 -5.59 -1.62
CA PHE A 45 2.48 -6.40 -1.06
C PHE A 45 2.34 -7.87 -1.49
N ALA A 46 3.47 -8.51 -1.76
CA ALA A 46 3.59 -9.94 -2.03
C ALA A 46 4.70 -10.52 -1.14
N ASN A 47 4.37 -11.49 -0.29
CA ASN A 47 5.30 -12.10 0.68
C ASN A 47 6.02 -11.06 1.57
N GLY A 48 5.30 -10.01 1.95
CA GLY A 48 5.79 -8.90 2.76
C GLY A 48 6.68 -7.90 2.02
N ILE A 49 6.86 -8.08 0.71
CA ILE A 49 7.62 -7.18 -0.14
C ILE A 49 6.63 -6.30 -0.91
N GLU A 50 6.88 -5.00 -0.97
CA GLU A 50 6.13 -4.09 -1.81
C GLU A 50 6.18 -4.55 -3.28
N HIS A 51 5.01 -4.78 -3.85
CA HIS A 51 4.86 -5.34 -5.18
C HIS A 51 3.58 -4.80 -5.83
N GLY A 52 3.70 -3.65 -6.51
CA GLY A 52 2.64 -3.14 -7.36
C GLY A 52 2.61 -1.62 -7.48
N PRO A 53 1.58 -1.09 -8.18
CA PRO A 53 1.40 0.34 -8.37
C PRO A 53 1.08 1.00 -7.03
N GLN A 54 1.90 1.97 -6.63
CA GLN A 54 1.61 2.82 -5.49
C GLN A 54 0.61 3.90 -5.93
N SER A 55 -0.50 4.03 -5.21
CA SER A 55 -1.46 5.12 -5.44
C SER A 55 -1.40 6.07 -4.25
N GLU A 56 -1.08 7.34 -4.50
CA GLU A 56 -1.06 8.38 -3.46
C GLU A 56 -2.17 9.41 -3.73
N TRP A 57 -2.89 9.80 -2.68
CA TRP A 57 -3.96 10.79 -2.70
C TRP A 57 -3.59 11.98 -1.79
N PHE A 58 -3.91 13.20 -2.21
CA PHE A 58 -3.76 14.35 -1.32
C PHE A 58 -4.81 14.34 -0.21
N PRO A 59 -4.49 14.87 1.00
CA PRO A 59 -5.51 15.26 1.97
C PRO A 59 -6.44 16.29 1.29
N GLY A 60 -7.72 15.92 1.16
CA GLY A 60 -8.72 16.65 0.37
C GLY A 60 -9.28 15.90 -0.85
N GLY A 61 -8.88 14.65 -1.08
CA GLY A 61 -9.50 13.75 -2.07
C GLY A 61 -9.11 14.01 -3.53
N GLN A 62 -8.22 14.97 -3.79
CA GLN A 62 -7.69 15.19 -5.12
C GLN A 62 -6.58 14.16 -5.41
N LYS A 63 -6.86 13.24 -6.32
CA LYS A 63 -5.99 12.11 -6.69
C LYS A 63 -4.62 12.64 -7.17
N ARG A 64 -3.54 12.26 -6.48
CA ARG A 64 -2.24 12.92 -6.64
C ARG A 64 -1.42 12.32 -7.77
N LEU A 65 -1.26 11.01 -7.75
CA LEU A 65 -0.53 10.25 -8.74
C LEU A 65 -0.95 8.79 -8.61
N GLU A 66 -1.49 8.24 -9.69
CA GLU A 66 -1.45 6.80 -9.89
C GLU A 66 -0.06 6.53 -10.46
N ALA A 67 0.91 6.17 -9.61
CA ALA A 67 2.20 5.69 -10.08
C ALA A 67 1.99 4.28 -10.65
N SER A 68 1.26 4.22 -11.76
CA SER A 68 1.39 3.11 -12.67
C SER A 68 2.84 3.16 -13.14
N ALA A 69 3.58 2.09 -12.94
CA ALA A 69 4.75 1.81 -13.74
C ALA A 69 4.31 1.60 -15.22
N ILE A 70 3.77 2.65 -15.86
CA ILE A 70 3.66 2.72 -17.31
C ILE A 70 5.02 3.21 -17.79
N THR A 71 5.84 2.22 -18.13
CA THR A 71 6.85 2.34 -19.17
C THR A 71 6.37 3.31 -20.24
N GLU A 72 7.27 4.24 -20.59
CA GLU A 72 7.10 5.23 -21.63
C GLU A 72 6.43 4.63 -22.87
N LYS A 73 5.25 5.16 -23.17
CA LYS A 73 4.56 5.01 -24.45
C LYS A 73 5.39 5.77 -25.48
N ARG A 74 6.15 5.07 -26.33
CA ARG A 74 6.62 5.58 -27.62
C ARG A 74 5.85 4.93 -28.76
#